data_AF-A0A2N1KN36-F1
#
_entry.id   AF-A0A2N1KN36-F1
#
_cell.length_a   1.000
_cell.length_b   1.000
_cell.length_c   1.000
_cell.angle_alpha   90.00
_cell.angle_beta   90.00
_cell.angle_gamma   90.00
#
_symmetry.space_group_name_H-M   'P 1'
#
loop_
_entity.id
_entity.type
_entity.pdbx_description
1 polymer ?
#
loop_
_entity_poly.entity_id
_entity_poly.type
_entity_poly.pdbx_seq_one_letter_code
_entity_poly.pdbx_strand_id
1 'polypeptide(L)'
;MSNITLSEYVGFIFSEITRARDQADRVAKELALQYAKDDILKFFSVPRFKIPEMDLTIPVLISGAKFVAILEFVLKKEEFRNLLLTKISNCIRIILIQKRGFIRDIKLINDPEMKKPIFIRPIIIKPIRGRGEFSDQPLRADSIDPIIDEFYELLLNNTDPEDPESIVQVKWAEIFYKKLEENSLMDEYKRQNPSNELFRKTLKEIQDAVVAGTQVSQTKMANLLVNPETQLVKDGSSDSTVFTIKAKIMEEGIFVKTIIDEATNREKNIVEFE
;
A
#
# COMPACT_ATOMS: atom_id res chain seq x y z
N MET A 1 -7.14 3.10 28.71
CA MET A 1 -8.48 3.48 28.24
C MET A 1 -8.68 2.86 26.86
N SER A 2 -9.77 2.15 26.63
CA SER A 2 -10.01 1.44 25.36
C SER A 2 -10.56 2.40 24.32
N ASN A 3 -9.72 2.78 23.36
CA ASN A 3 -10.15 3.58 22.21
C ASN A 3 -10.92 2.67 21.24
N ILE A 4 -12.21 2.95 21.05
CA ILE A 4 -13.06 2.25 20.07
C ILE A 4 -13.20 3.08 18.81
N THR A 5 -13.45 2.48 17.67
CA THR A 5 -13.72 3.24 16.45
C THR A 5 -15.11 3.87 16.50
N LEU A 6 -15.30 4.97 15.78
CA LEU A 6 -16.60 5.63 15.70
C LEU A 6 -17.67 4.71 15.10
N SER A 7 -17.31 3.91 14.11
CA SER A 7 -18.21 2.91 13.50
C SER A 7 -18.64 1.85 14.51
N GLU A 8 -17.73 1.32 15.33
CA GLU A 8 -18.06 0.37 16.40
C GLU A 8 -18.98 1.01 17.45
N TYR A 9 -18.73 2.27 17.82
CA TYR A 9 -19.56 2.98 18.80
C TYR A 9 -21.00 3.21 18.28
N VAL A 10 -21.14 3.71 17.05
CA VAL A 10 -22.47 3.91 16.43
C VAL A 10 -23.17 2.55 16.20
N GLY A 11 -22.42 1.54 15.76
CA GLY A 11 -22.94 0.18 15.59
C GLY A 11 -23.46 -0.42 16.90
N PHE A 12 -22.74 -0.20 18.01
CA PHE A 12 -23.20 -0.61 19.34
C PHE A 12 -24.53 0.07 19.72
N ILE A 13 -24.64 1.40 19.56
CA ILE A 13 -25.89 2.12 19.84
C ILE A 13 -27.05 1.56 19.00
N PHE A 14 -26.81 1.33 17.71
CA PHE A 14 -27.82 0.75 16.82
C PHE A 14 -28.27 -0.63 17.28
N SER A 15 -27.34 -1.48 17.72
CA SER A 15 -27.65 -2.82 18.20
C SER A 15 -28.55 -2.80 19.44
N GLU A 16 -28.31 -1.88 20.38
CA GLU A 16 -29.12 -1.73 21.59
C GLU A 16 -30.53 -1.19 21.29
N ILE A 17 -30.65 -0.26 20.33
CA ILE A 17 -31.97 0.20 19.86
C ILE A 17 -32.74 -0.94 19.19
N THR A 18 -32.07 -1.73 18.36
CA THR A 18 -32.68 -2.90 17.69
C THR A 18 -33.16 -3.92 18.73
N ARG A 19 -32.37 -4.15 19.78
CA ARG A 19 -32.75 -5.03 20.89
C ARG A 19 -33.95 -4.50 21.68
N ALA A 20 -33.99 -3.20 21.96
CA ALA A 20 -35.13 -2.56 22.61
C ALA A 20 -36.42 -2.69 21.76
N ARG A 21 -36.29 -2.59 20.44
CA ARG A 21 -37.40 -2.81 19.50
C ARG A 21 -37.91 -4.25 19.52
N ASP A 22 -37.02 -5.25 19.43
CA ASP A 22 -37.41 -6.66 19.53
C ASP A 22 -38.18 -6.93 20.83
N GLN A 23 -37.75 -6.33 21.93
CA GLN A 23 -38.46 -6.45 23.21
C GLN A 23 -39.86 -5.82 23.16
N ALA A 24 -40.02 -4.64 22.56
CA ALA A 24 -41.31 -3.98 22.41
C ALA A 24 -42.26 -4.80 21.52
N ASP A 25 -41.76 -5.39 20.44
CA ASP A 25 -42.53 -6.23 19.52
C ASP A 25 -42.99 -7.53 20.20
N ARG A 26 -42.16 -8.13 21.05
CA ARG A 26 -42.55 -9.29 21.87
C ARG A 26 -43.69 -8.96 22.82
N VAL A 27 -43.64 -7.80 23.48
CA VAL A 27 -44.72 -7.32 24.36
C VAL A 27 -46.00 -7.08 23.57
N ALA A 28 -45.92 -6.46 22.38
CA ALA A 28 -47.08 -6.25 21.52
C ALA A 28 -47.72 -7.57 21.08
N LYS A 29 -46.90 -8.59 20.76
CA LYS A 29 -47.38 -9.95 20.47
C LYS A 29 -48.13 -10.55 21.67
N GLU A 30 -47.59 -10.42 22.87
CA GLU A 30 -48.23 -10.94 24.08
C GLU A 30 -49.58 -10.25 24.35
N LEU A 31 -49.64 -8.92 24.23
CA LEU A 31 -50.90 -8.18 24.31
C LEU A 31 -51.90 -8.64 23.26
N ALA A 32 -51.48 -8.89 22.02
CA ALA A 32 -52.36 -9.37 20.97
C ALA A 32 -53.05 -10.69 21.35
N LEU A 33 -52.28 -11.61 21.96
CA LEU A 33 -52.80 -12.89 22.44
C LEU A 33 -53.80 -12.69 23.60
N GLN A 34 -53.57 -11.72 24.47
CA GLN A 34 -54.49 -11.39 25.56
C GLN A 34 -55.78 -10.76 25.03
N TYR A 35 -55.69 -9.82 24.09
CA TYR A 35 -56.84 -9.17 23.45
C TYR A 35 -57.72 -10.18 22.73
N ALA A 36 -57.12 -11.14 22.02
CA ALA A 36 -57.86 -12.18 21.31
C ALA A 36 -58.63 -13.14 22.23
N LYS A 37 -58.20 -13.30 23.48
CA LYS A 37 -58.85 -14.18 24.47
C LYS A 37 -60.01 -13.50 25.20
N ASP A 38 -60.05 -12.18 25.24
CA ASP A 38 -61.06 -11.42 25.97
C ASP A 38 -62.28 -11.12 25.07
N ASP A 39 -63.47 -11.26 25.64
CA ASP A 39 -64.72 -11.16 24.88
C ASP A 39 -65.03 -9.76 24.35
N ILE A 40 -64.47 -8.72 24.98
CA ILE A 40 -64.66 -7.33 24.61
C ILE A 40 -63.43 -6.84 23.84
N LEU A 41 -62.22 -7.09 24.35
CA LEU A 41 -60.99 -6.54 23.78
C LEU A 41 -60.67 -7.10 22.38
N LYS A 42 -61.20 -8.27 22.00
CA LYS A 42 -61.02 -8.85 20.65
C LYS A 42 -61.52 -7.97 19.51
N PHE A 43 -62.42 -7.02 19.80
CA PHE A 43 -62.93 -6.05 18.83
C PHE A 43 -62.10 -4.75 18.77
N PHE A 44 -61.11 -4.59 19.65
CA PHE A 44 -60.24 -3.41 19.70
C PHE A 44 -58.91 -3.66 18.99
N SER A 45 -58.33 -2.58 18.45
CA SER A 45 -56.99 -2.62 17.86
C SER A 45 -55.93 -2.86 18.93
N VAL A 46 -55.07 -3.85 18.71
CA VAL A 46 -53.92 -4.11 19.59
C VAL A 46 -52.94 -2.93 19.51
N PRO A 47 -52.51 -2.36 20.66
CA PRO A 47 -51.51 -1.31 20.69
C PRO A 47 -50.21 -1.78 20.02
N ARG A 48 -49.76 -1.05 19.01
CA ARG A 48 -48.47 -1.30 18.36
C ARG A 48 -47.48 -0.24 18.82
N PHE A 49 -46.31 -0.67 19.26
CA PHE A 49 -45.22 0.27 19.50
C PHE A 49 -44.64 0.70 18.15
N LYS A 50 -44.58 2.00 17.92
CA LYS A 50 -43.84 2.59 16.80
C LYS A 50 -42.79 3.50 17.41
N ILE A 51 -41.55 3.35 16.98
CA ILE A 51 -40.50 4.32 17.32
C ILE A 51 -40.76 5.54 16.43
N PRO A 52 -41.21 6.68 16.98
CA PRO A 52 -41.27 7.91 16.18
C PRO A 52 -39.85 8.30 15.76
N GLU A 53 -39.75 9.18 14.75
CA GLU A 53 -38.48 9.81 14.40
C GLU A 53 -37.78 10.33 15.66
N MET A 54 -36.58 9.82 15.94
CA MET A 54 -35.80 10.18 17.13
C MET A 54 -34.50 10.85 16.70
N ASP A 55 -34.30 12.09 17.14
CA ASP A 55 -33.02 12.79 16.99
C ASP A 55 -32.18 12.57 18.25
N LEU A 56 -31.01 11.94 18.10
CA LEU A 56 -30.01 11.75 19.13
C LEU A 56 -28.88 12.76 18.96
N THR A 57 -28.56 13.46 20.04
CA THR A 57 -27.38 14.34 20.13
C THR A 57 -26.44 13.74 21.16
N ILE A 58 -25.35 13.13 20.70
CA ILE A 58 -24.40 12.39 21.55
C ILE A 58 -23.06 13.13 21.54
N PRO A 59 -22.63 13.70 22.69
CA PRO A 59 -21.28 14.23 22.80
C PRO A 59 -20.29 13.07 22.88
N VAL A 60 -19.25 13.13 22.05
CA VAL A 60 -18.19 12.13 21.99
C VAL A 60 -16.82 12.80 22.03
N LEU A 61 -15.85 12.15 22.67
CA LEU A 61 -14.47 12.62 22.71
C LEU A 61 -13.66 11.86 21.68
N ILE A 62 -13.03 12.56 20.73
CA ILE A 62 -12.14 11.93 19.75
C ILE A 62 -10.74 11.92 20.34
N SER A 63 -10.21 10.72 20.60
CA SER A 63 -8.88 10.53 21.18
C SER A 63 -7.77 10.45 20.13
N GLY A 64 -8.13 10.32 18.85
CA GLY A 64 -7.19 10.30 17.75
C GLY A 64 -7.81 9.80 16.46
N ALA A 65 -6.99 9.72 15.41
CA ALA A 65 -7.39 9.16 14.13
C ALA A 65 -6.35 8.16 13.63
N LYS A 66 -6.81 7.04 13.09
CA LYS A 66 -5.95 6.12 12.32
C LYS A 66 -5.91 6.63 10.89
N PHE A 67 -4.70 6.86 10.40
CA PHE A 67 -4.45 7.24 9.02
C PHE A 67 -3.89 6.04 8.26
N VAL A 68 -4.34 5.88 7.02
CA VAL A 68 -3.79 4.93 6.06
C VAL A 68 -2.99 5.74 5.04
N ALA A 69 -1.73 5.37 4.87
CA ALA A 69 -0.86 5.92 3.86
C ALA A 69 -1.16 5.23 2.52
N ILE A 70 -1.56 6.02 1.53
CA ILE A 70 -1.65 5.56 0.15
C ILE A 70 -0.24 5.65 -0.42
N LEU A 71 0.32 4.49 -0.74
CA LEU A 71 1.65 4.33 -1.32
C LEU A 71 1.55 4.34 -2.84
N GLU A 72 2.44 5.07 -3.51
CA GLU A 72 2.54 5.10 -4.97
C GLU A 72 3.99 4.86 -5.40
N PHE A 73 4.17 4.15 -6.51
CA PHE A 73 5.48 3.96 -7.13
C PHE A 73 5.84 5.19 -7.97
N VAL A 74 6.85 5.95 -7.55
CA VAL A 74 7.18 7.27 -8.13
C VAL A 74 8.39 7.22 -9.07
N LEU A 75 9.08 6.08 -9.15
CA LEU A 75 10.28 5.96 -9.98
C LEU A 75 9.94 6.20 -11.46
N LYS A 76 10.74 7.02 -12.14
CA LYS A 76 10.55 7.28 -13.57
C LYS A 76 10.87 6.03 -14.39
N LYS A 77 10.07 5.78 -15.43
CA LYS A 77 10.25 4.65 -16.35
C LYS A 77 11.69 4.48 -16.85
N GLU A 78 12.34 5.58 -17.25
CA GLU A 78 13.73 5.55 -17.75
C GLU A 78 14.75 5.15 -16.67
N GLU A 79 14.57 5.64 -15.43
CA GLU A 79 15.44 5.31 -14.31
C GLU A 79 15.28 3.84 -13.91
N PHE A 80 14.03 3.36 -13.89
CA PHE A 80 13.71 1.95 -13.64
C PHE A 80 14.31 1.03 -14.70
N ARG A 81 14.15 1.38 -15.99
CA ARG A 81 14.74 0.63 -17.11
C ARG A 81 16.26 0.54 -16.98
N ASN A 82 16.93 1.66 -16.73
CA ASN A 82 18.38 1.69 -16.56
C ASN A 82 18.85 0.86 -15.36
N LEU A 83 18.09 0.85 -14.26
CA LEU A 83 18.37 0.01 -13.10
C LEU A 83 18.35 -1.47 -13.48
N LEU A 84 17.28 -1.94 -14.12
CA LEU A 84 17.14 -3.35 -14.52
C LEU A 84 18.23 -3.78 -15.51
N LEU A 85 18.49 -2.94 -16.52
CA LEU A 85 19.54 -3.19 -17.52
C LEU A 85 20.94 -3.26 -16.91
N THR A 86 21.23 -2.39 -15.93
CA THR A 86 22.51 -2.40 -15.22
C THR A 86 22.67 -3.68 -14.40
N LYS A 87 21.62 -4.09 -13.68
CA LYS A 87 21.64 -5.31 -12.86
C LYS A 87 21.82 -6.57 -13.69
N ILE A 88 21.06 -6.72 -14.80
CA ILE A 88 21.19 -7.90 -15.66
C ILE A 88 22.56 -7.94 -16.37
N SER A 89 23.07 -6.79 -16.81
CA SER A 89 24.39 -6.69 -17.42
C SER A 89 25.50 -7.11 -16.45
N ASN A 90 25.39 -6.73 -15.18
CA ASN A 90 26.33 -7.14 -14.14
C ASN A 90 26.26 -8.66 -13.89
N CYS A 91 25.07 -9.27 -13.87
CA CYS A 91 24.92 -10.72 -13.77
C CYS A 91 25.61 -11.45 -14.93
N ILE A 92 25.36 -11.02 -16.16
CA ILE A 92 25.98 -11.60 -17.36
C ILE A 92 27.50 -11.48 -17.28
N ARG A 93 28.03 -10.32 -16.87
CA ARG A 93 29.48 -10.11 -16.69
C ARG A 93 30.08 -11.05 -15.66
N ILE A 94 29.42 -11.25 -14.52
CA ILE A 94 29.88 -12.18 -13.46
C ILE A 94 29.98 -13.60 -14.03
N ILE A 95 28.95 -14.08 -14.72
CA ILE A 95 28.91 -15.41 -15.33
C ILE A 95 30.01 -15.56 -16.40
N LEU A 96 30.21 -14.54 -17.23
CA LEU A 96 31.26 -14.53 -18.27
C LEU A 96 32.68 -14.51 -17.69
N ILE A 97 32.91 -13.78 -16.59
CA ILE A 97 34.20 -13.76 -15.88
C ILE A 97 34.48 -15.13 -15.28
N GLN A 98 33.49 -15.74 -14.63
CA GLN A 98 33.60 -17.08 -14.06
C GLN A 98 33.85 -18.14 -15.16
N LYS A 99 33.19 -18.01 -16.32
CA LYS A 99 33.42 -18.87 -17.50
C LYS A 99 34.85 -18.75 -18.04
N ARG A 100 35.46 -17.57 -17.97
CA ARG A 100 36.82 -17.31 -18.50
C ARG A 100 37.95 -17.78 -17.56
N GLY A 101 37.65 -18.23 -16.34
CA GLY A 101 38.65 -18.73 -15.40
C GLY A 101 39.68 -17.67 -15.01
N PHE A 102 39.40 -16.86 -14.00
CA PHE A 102 40.42 -15.95 -13.46
C PHE A 102 41.38 -16.71 -12.56
N ILE A 103 42.48 -17.21 -13.14
CA ILE A 103 43.88 -16.97 -12.76
C ILE A 103 44.70 -17.36 -14.01
N ARG A 104 45.11 -16.39 -14.82
CA ARG A 104 46.46 -16.48 -15.38
C ARG A 104 47.37 -16.04 -14.25
N ASP A 105 48.28 -16.92 -13.88
CA ASP A 105 49.38 -16.71 -12.96
C ASP A 105 49.75 -15.23 -12.79
N ILE A 106 49.31 -14.60 -11.70
CA ILE A 106 50.11 -13.54 -11.09
C ILE A 106 51.25 -14.28 -10.38
N LYS A 107 52.18 -14.85 -11.17
CA LYS A 107 53.53 -15.05 -10.66
C LYS A 107 54.01 -13.67 -10.31
N LEU A 108 54.29 -13.49 -9.01
CA LEU A 108 54.94 -12.31 -8.46
C LEU A 108 56.05 -11.87 -9.41
N ILE A 109 55.87 -10.75 -10.08
CA ILE A 109 56.97 -9.94 -10.57
C ILE A 109 57.54 -9.25 -9.33
N ASN A 110 58.23 -10.04 -8.49
CA ASN A 110 59.29 -9.51 -7.64
C ASN A 110 60.49 -9.30 -8.55
N ASP A 111 60.37 -8.35 -9.48
CA ASP A 111 61.49 -7.85 -10.26
C ASP A 111 61.96 -6.55 -9.60
N PRO A 112 63.19 -6.50 -9.04
CA PRO A 112 63.70 -5.34 -8.31
C PRO A 112 63.79 -4.04 -9.13
N GLU A 113 63.57 -4.08 -10.45
CA GLU A 113 63.71 -2.91 -11.33
C GLU A 113 62.46 -2.02 -11.46
N MET A 114 61.30 -2.42 -10.93
CA MET A 114 60.09 -1.57 -10.94
C MET A 114 60.04 -0.54 -9.79
N LYS A 115 61.16 0.17 -9.56
CA LYS A 115 61.24 1.38 -8.72
C LYS A 115 61.63 2.62 -9.53
N LYS A 116 61.00 2.82 -10.68
CA LYS A 116 61.07 4.10 -11.39
C LYS A 116 59.65 4.53 -11.79
N PRO A 117 59.14 5.68 -11.31
CA PRO A 117 57.85 6.18 -11.78
C PRO A 117 57.95 6.46 -13.27
N ILE A 118 57.16 5.75 -14.08
CA ILE A 118 57.04 6.03 -15.50
C ILE A 118 56.23 7.33 -15.63
N PHE A 119 56.92 8.44 -15.87
CA PHE A 119 56.28 9.68 -16.32
C PHE A 119 55.70 9.42 -17.72
N ILE A 120 54.41 9.16 -17.80
CA ILE A 120 53.67 9.10 -19.06
C ILE A 120 53.65 10.53 -19.62
N ARG A 121 54.36 10.77 -20.74
CA ARG A 121 54.23 12.03 -21.47
C ARG A 121 52.80 12.15 -22.01
N PRO A 122 52.15 13.32 -21.95
CA PRO A 122 50.82 13.48 -22.53
C PRO A 122 50.91 13.24 -24.04
N ILE A 123 50.16 12.24 -24.51
CA ILE A 123 49.97 12.00 -25.93
C ILE A 123 49.17 13.18 -26.48
N ILE A 124 49.80 14.00 -27.32
CA ILE A 124 49.10 15.02 -28.10
C ILE A 124 48.28 14.29 -29.16
N ILE A 125 46.99 14.09 -28.89
CA ILE A 125 46.04 13.56 -29.86
C ILE A 125 45.78 14.67 -30.89
N LYS A 126 46.34 14.53 -32.10
CA LYS A 126 45.96 15.39 -33.23
C LYS A 126 44.49 15.10 -33.59
N PRO A 127 43.63 16.12 -33.77
CA PRO A 127 42.25 15.91 -34.16
C PRO A 127 42.18 15.34 -35.58
N ILE A 128 41.70 14.11 -35.71
CA ILE A 128 41.37 13.50 -37.00
C ILE A 128 40.12 14.20 -37.52
N ARG A 129 40.30 15.13 -38.47
CA ARG A 129 39.24 15.61 -39.36
C ARG A 129 38.86 14.48 -40.30
N GLY A 130 37.92 13.66 -39.87
CA GLY A 130 37.18 12.73 -40.72
C GLY A 130 35.71 12.87 -40.37
N ARG A 131 34.91 13.39 -41.30
CA ARG A 131 33.45 13.28 -41.29
C ARG A 131 33.11 11.79 -41.29
N GLY A 132 32.90 11.22 -40.10
CA GLY A 132 32.12 10.01 -39.93
C GLY A 132 30.76 10.48 -39.43
N GLU A 133 29.75 10.30 -40.26
CA GLU A 133 28.35 10.40 -39.87
C GLU A 133 28.17 9.55 -38.60
N PHE A 134 27.86 10.22 -37.49
CA PHE A 134 27.18 9.55 -36.40
C PHE A 134 25.83 9.13 -36.98
N SER A 135 25.74 7.89 -37.43
CA SER A 135 24.45 7.28 -37.64
C SER A 135 23.77 7.26 -36.27
N ASP A 136 22.80 8.16 -36.07
CA ASP A 136 21.67 7.94 -35.17
C ASP A 136 20.98 6.65 -35.65
N GLN A 137 21.55 5.51 -35.31
CA GLN A 137 20.83 4.25 -35.37
C GLN A 137 19.96 4.23 -34.11
N PRO A 138 18.61 4.21 -34.25
CA PRO A 138 17.76 3.98 -33.09
C PRO A 138 18.24 2.69 -32.42
N LEU A 139 18.46 2.78 -31.10
CA LEU A 139 18.70 1.63 -30.23
C LEU A 139 17.76 0.52 -30.67
N ARG A 140 18.32 -0.58 -31.22
CA ARG A 140 17.52 -1.77 -31.55
C ARG A 140 16.71 -2.09 -30.31
N ALA A 141 15.38 -2.12 -30.45
CA ALA A 141 14.49 -2.51 -29.36
C ALA A 141 15.03 -3.81 -28.77
N ASP A 142 15.51 -3.74 -27.54
CA ASP A 142 16.00 -4.90 -26.85
C ASP A 142 14.76 -5.79 -26.65
N SER A 143 14.89 -7.08 -26.94
CA SER A 143 13.80 -8.07 -26.79
C SER A 143 13.11 -8.06 -25.41
N ILE A 144 13.74 -7.46 -24.40
CA ILE A 144 13.25 -7.31 -23.03
C ILE A 144 12.49 -6.00 -22.77
N ASP A 145 12.56 -5.01 -23.66
CA ASP A 145 11.84 -3.74 -23.53
C ASP A 145 10.33 -3.93 -23.29
N PRO A 146 9.60 -4.80 -24.01
CA PRO A 146 8.17 -5.02 -23.71
C PRO A 146 7.92 -5.62 -22.31
N ILE A 147 8.85 -6.41 -21.77
CA ILE A 147 8.72 -7.04 -20.44
C ILE A 147 9.01 -6.01 -19.35
N ILE A 148 9.99 -5.11 -19.58
CA ILE A 148 10.28 -3.99 -18.68
C ILE A 148 9.10 -3.04 -18.62
N ASP A 149 8.48 -2.76 -19.76
CA ASP A 149 7.30 -1.90 -19.85
C ASP A 149 6.11 -2.51 -19.09
N GLU A 150 5.83 -3.79 -19.29
CA GLU A 150 4.79 -4.50 -18.53
C GLU A 150 5.09 -4.53 -17.03
N PHE A 151 6.36 -4.75 -16.65
CA PHE A 151 6.77 -4.72 -15.25
C PHE A 151 6.54 -3.35 -14.62
N TYR A 152 6.85 -2.27 -15.34
CA TYR A 152 6.61 -0.92 -14.88
C TYR A 152 5.10 -0.63 -14.69
N GLU A 153 4.27 -1.02 -15.65
CA GLU A 153 2.81 -0.85 -15.57
C GLU A 153 2.19 -1.64 -14.43
N LEU A 154 2.68 -2.85 -14.14
CA LEU A 154 2.22 -3.65 -12.99
C LEU A 154 2.60 -3.01 -11.65
N LEU A 155 3.74 -2.33 -11.56
CA LEU A 155 4.12 -1.61 -10.35
C LEU A 155 3.30 -0.32 -10.15
N LEU A 156 2.92 0.36 -11.24
CA LEU A 156 2.05 1.53 -11.17
C LEU A 156 0.60 1.18 -10.77
N ASN A 157 0.09 0.06 -11.29
CA ASN A 157 -1.28 -0.39 -11.05
C ASN A 157 -1.38 -1.41 -9.90
N ASN A 158 -0.36 -1.50 -9.04
CA ASN A 158 -0.34 -2.50 -7.99
C ASN A 158 -1.44 -2.21 -6.96
N THR A 159 -2.35 -3.18 -6.80
CA THR A 159 -3.43 -3.13 -5.81
C THR A 159 -2.93 -3.20 -4.37
N ASP A 160 -1.72 -3.74 -4.14
CA ASP A 160 -1.08 -3.79 -2.83
C ASP A 160 0.38 -3.28 -2.89
N PRO A 161 0.59 -1.96 -2.78
CA PRO A 161 1.92 -1.38 -2.84
C PRO A 161 2.81 -1.74 -1.64
N GLU A 162 2.25 -2.30 -0.56
CA GLU A 162 3.03 -2.74 0.62
C GLU A 162 3.77 -4.05 0.35
N ASP A 163 3.29 -4.88 -0.59
CA ASP A 163 3.92 -6.14 -1.00
C ASP A 163 4.17 -6.22 -2.53
N PRO A 164 5.20 -5.50 -3.05
CA PRO A 164 5.58 -5.62 -4.45
C PRO A 164 6.36 -6.92 -4.76
N GLU A 165 6.64 -7.77 -3.76
CA GLU A 165 7.57 -8.89 -3.91
C GLU A 165 7.14 -9.88 -4.98
N SER A 166 5.84 -10.17 -5.03
CA SER A 166 5.25 -11.09 -6.01
C SER A 166 5.45 -10.62 -7.45
N ILE A 167 5.22 -9.32 -7.71
CA ILE A 167 5.39 -8.72 -9.04
C ILE A 167 6.86 -8.74 -9.43
N VAL A 168 7.73 -8.32 -8.52
CA VAL A 168 9.18 -8.25 -8.75
C VAL A 168 9.74 -9.65 -9.01
N GLN A 169 9.33 -10.67 -8.26
CA GLN A 169 9.81 -12.04 -8.44
C GLN A 169 9.46 -12.60 -9.82
N VAL A 170 8.20 -12.45 -10.24
CA VAL A 170 7.73 -12.99 -11.52
C VAL A 170 8.42 -12.27 -12.69
N LYS A 171 8.40 -10.93 -12.70
CA LYS A 171 8.93 -10.15 -13.82
C LYS A 171 10.45 -10.14 -13.87
N TRP A 172 11.14 -10.15 -12.74
CA TRP A 172 12.60 -10.30 -12.73
C TRP A 172 13.04 -11.67 -13.22
N ALA A 173 12.34 -12.76 -12.85
CA ALA A 173 12.64 -14.09 -13.37
C ALA A 173 12.52 -14.13 -14.90
N GLU A 174 11.46 -13.55 -15.46
CA GLU A 174 11.24 -13.48 -16.90
C GLU A 174 12.37 -12.74 -17.63
N ILE A 175 12.76 -11.55 -17.14
CA ILE A 175 13.87 -10.76 -17.70
C ILE A 175 15.19 -11.53 -17.59
N PHE A 176 15.44 -12.13 -16.43
CA PHE A 176 16.68 -12.82 -16.12
C PHE A 176 16.89 -14.04 -17.02
N TYR A 177 15.88 -14.91 -17.15
CA TYR A 177 15.97 -16.10 -17.99
C TYR A 177 16.06 -15.76 -19.47
N LYS A 178 15.27 -14.79 -19.95
CA LYS A 178 15.29 -14.36 -21.35
C LYS A 178 16.68 -13.85 -21.77
N LYS A 179 17.34 -13.05 -20.92
CA LYS A 179 18.70 -12.58 -21.22
C LYS A 179 19.76 -13.67 -21.09
N LEU A 180 19.59 -14.66 -20.23
CA LEU A 180 20.50 -15.82 -20.18
C LEU A 180 20.38 -16.70 -21.43
N GLU A 181 19.15 -16.89 -21.94
CA GLU A 181 18.87 -17.65 -23.15
C GLU A 181 19.48 -16.97 -24.39
N GLU A 182 19.27 -15.66 -24.55
CA GLU A 182 19.84 -14.87 -25.66
C GLU A 182 21.37 -14.91 -25.71
N ASN A 183 22.01 -15.00 -24.55
CA ASN A 183 23.48 -15.08 -24.47
C ASN A 183 23.99 -16.52 -24.46
N SER A 184 23.11 -17.53 -24.56
CA SER A 184 23.47 -18.96 -24.46
C SER A 184 24.26 -19.29 -23.19
N LEU A 185 23.92 -18.64 -22.06
CA LEU A 185 24.61 -18.77 -20.77
C LEU A 185 23.86 -19.66 -19.78
N MET A 186 22.74 -20.27 -20.19
CA MET A 186 21.86 -20.98 -19.27
C MET A 186 22.51 -22.22 -18.65
N ASP A 187 23.26 -22.99 -19.44
CA ASP A 187 23.99 -24.16 -18.95
C ASP A 187 25.15 -23.77 -18.02
N GLU A 188 25.80 -22.65 -18.32
CA GLU A 188 26.90 -22.12 -17.52
C GLU A 188 26.40 -21.59 -16.18
N TYR A 189 25.26 -20.91 -16.18
CA TYR A 189 24.60 -20.45 -14.95
C TYR A 189 24.20 -21.62 -14.05
N LYS A 190 23.58 -22.69 -14.60
CA LYS A 190 23.21 -23.88 -13.82
C LYS A 190 24.43 -24.57 -13.21
N ARG A 191 25.56 -24.58 -13.93
CA ARG A 191 26.82 -25.16 -13.45
C ARG A 191 27.46 -24.32 -12.34
N GLN A 192 27.43 -22.99 -12.47
CA GLN A 192 28.10 -22.06 -11.56
C GLN A 192 27.27 -21.66 -10.34
N ASN A 193 25.93 -21.71 -10.43
CA ASN A 193 25.00 -21.23 -9.41
C ASN A 193 23.91 -22.27 -9.09
N PRO A 194 24.24 -23.47 -8.55
CA PRO A 194 23.29 -24.55 -8.29
C PRO A 194 22.18 -24.17 -7.29
N SER A 195 22.44 -23.20 -6.40
CA SER A 195 21.48 -22.69 -5.40
C SER A 195 20.76 -21.39 -5.83
N ASN A 196 20.90 -20.96 -7.10
CA ASN A 196 20.37 -19.70 -7.62
C ASN A 196 20.80 -18.45 -6.82
N GLU A 197 21.99 -18.45 -6.23
CA GLU A 197 22.47 -17.37 -5.34
C GLU A 197 22.51 -16.01 -6.04
N LEU A 198 23.02 -15.96 -7.27
CA LEU A 198 23.07 -14.73 -8.06
C LEU A 198 21.68 -14.17 -8.38
N PHE A 199 20.70 -15.05 -8.62
CA PHE A 199 19.31 -14.63 -8.84
C PHE A 199 18.69 -14.09 -7.55
N ARG A 200 18.82 -14.80 -6.43
CA ARG A 200 18.30 -14.36 -5.13
C ARG A 200 18.89 -13.02 -4.69
N LYS A 201 20.20 -12.84 -4.89
CA LYS A 201 20.87 -11.58 -4.54
C LYS A 201 20.33 -10.41 -5.37
N THR A 202 20.23 -10.59 -6.68
CA THR A 202 19.74 -9.52 -7.57
C THR A 202 18.25 -9.28 -7.43
N LEU A 203 17.46 -10.31 -7.15
CA LEU A 203 16.05 -10.20 -6.81
C LEU A 203 15.87 -9.28 -5.59
N LYS A 204 16.61 -9.55 -4.51
CA LYS A 204 16.57 -8.72 -3.30
C LYS A 204 16.98 -7.28 -3.57
N GLU A 205 18.06 -7.06 -4.34
CA GLU A 205 18.49 -5.70 -4.70
C GLU A 205 17.46 -4.93 -5.53
N ILE A 206 16.66 -5.61 -6.35
CA ILE A 206 15.58 -4.99 -7.13
C ILE A 206 14.36 -4.74 -6.24
N GLN A 207 14.01 -5.68 -5.36
CA GLN A 207 12.96 -5.48 -4.36
C GLN A 207 13.26 -4.25 -3.49
N ASP A 208 14.47 -4.16 -2.94
CA ASP A 208 14.92 -3.01 -2.14
C ASP A 208 14.82 -1.69 -2.94
N ALA A 209 15.17 -1.71 -4.23
CA ALA A 209 15.08 -0.54 -5.09
C ALA A 209 13.63 -0.14 -5.43
N VAL A 210 12.74 -1.11 -5.60
CA VAL A 210 11.31 -0.87 -5.85
C VAL A 210 10.66 -0.30 -4.59
N VAL A 211 10.91 -0.88 -3.43
CA VAL A 211 10.43 -0.37 -2.13
C VAL A 211 10.95 1.04 -1.88
N ALA A 212 12.21 1.33 -2.16
CA ALA A 212 12.77 2.69 -2.05
C ALA A 212 12.14 3.68 -3.05
N GLY A 213 11.65 3.19 -4.20
CA GLY A 213 10.93 3.96 -5.20
C GLY A 213 9.44 4.16 -4.90
N THR A 214 8.90 3.44 -3.91
CA THR A 214 7.52 3.58 -3.42
C THR A 214 7.47 4.65 -2.34
N GLN A 215 6.68 5.70 -2.54
CA GLN A 215 6.54 6.82 -1.61
C GLN A 215 5.11 6.95 -1.12
N VAL A 216 4.93 7.54 0.07
CA VAL A 216 3.61 7.93 0.57
C VAL A 216 3.11 9.11 -0.25
N SER A 217 2.10 8.88 -1.08
CA SER A 217 1.47 9.92 -1.91
C SER A 217 0.44 10.72 -1.12
N GLN A 218 -0.45 10.03 -0.40
CA GLN A 218 -1.50 10.68 0.37
C GLN A 218 -1.81 9.94 1.67
N THR A 219 -1.98 10.70 2.75
CA THR A 219 -2.43 10.16 4.03
C THR A 219 -3.95 10.33 4.13
N LYS A 220 -4.72 9.26 4.00
CA LYS A 220 -6.18 9.28 4.16
C LYS A 220 -6.54 8.90 5.60
N MET A 221 -7.43 9.68 6.22
CA MET A 221 -7.99 9.32 7.51
C MET A 221 -8.92 8.11 7.32
N ALA A 222 -8.60 6.99 7.97
CA ALA A 222 -9.34 5.74 7.82
C ALA A 222 -10.38 5.57 8.92
N ASN A 223 -9.99 5.77 10.18
CA ASN A 223 -10.88 5.58 11.32
C ASN A 223 -10.72 6.70 12.35
N LEU A 224 -11.85 7.20 12.85
CA LEU A 224 -11.88 8.06 14.04
C LEU A 224 -11.95 7.20 15.29
N LEU A 225 -11.10 7.49 16.27
CA LEU A 225 -11.08 6.82 17.56
C LEU A 225 -11.82 7.66 18.58
N VAL A 226 -12.70 7.02 19.32
CA VAL A 226 -13.62 7.65 20.25
C VAL A 226 -13.40 7.08 21.65
N ASN A 227 -13.45 7.96 22.65
CA ASN A 227 -13.57 7.56 24.05
C ASN A 227 -15.04 7.71 24.47
N PRO A 228 -15.71 6.62 24.86
CA PRO A 228 -17.11 6.65 25.29
C PRO A 228 -17.32 7.34 26.66
N GLU A 229 -16.26 7.52 27.46
CA GLU A 229 -16.33 8.18 28.78
C GLU A 229 -16.15 9.70 28.65
N THR A 230 -17.20 10.40 28.23
CA THR A 230 -17.17 11.86 28.01
C THR A 230 -17.23 12.71 29.28
N GLN A 231 -17.45 12.11 30.45
CA GLN A 231 -17.60 12.84 31.73
C GLN A 231 -16.28 13.41 32.30
N LEU A 232 -15.12 13.06 31.74
CA LEU A 232 -13.81 13.38 32.34
C LEU A 232 -13.16 14.70 31.89
N VAL A 233 -13.70 15.43 30.91
CA VAL A 233 -12.95 16.52 30.24
C VAL A 233 -13.63 17.90 30.30
N LYS A 234 -14.54 18.12 31.24
CA LYS A 234 -14.94 19.51 31.54
C LYS A 234 -13.83 20.34 32.20
N ASP A 235 -12.81 19.70 32.81
CA ASP A 235 -11.85 20.40 33.69
C ASP A 235 -10.35 20.23 33.39
N GLY A 236 -9.94 19.85 32.16
CA GLY A 236 -8.56 20.17 31.73
C GLY A 236 -7.75 19.09 31.02
N SER A 237 -8.05 18.84 29.75
CA SER A 237 -7.07 18.24 28.83
C SER A 237 -7.16 18.96 27.49
N SER A 238 -6.10 19.67 27.15
CA SER A 238 -5.98 20.58 25.98
C SER A 238 -5.93 19.86 24.63
N ASP A 239 -5.78 18.53 24.63
CA ASP A 239 -5.39 17.78 23.43
C ASP A 239 -6.56 16.95 22.85
N SER A 240 -7.75 17.01 23.45
CA SER A 240 -8.92 16.27 23.01
C SER A 240 -10.08 17.20 22.64
N THR A 241 -10.40 17.26 21.35
CA THR A 241 -11.54 18.01 20.84
C THR A 241 -12.85 17.26 21.14
N VAL A 242 -13.84 17.96 21.71
CA VAL A 242 -15.19 17.44 21.93
C VAL A 242 -15.99 17.59 20.64
N PHE A 243 -16.60 16.49 20.19
CA PHE A 243 -17.43 16.47 19.00
C PHE A 243 -18.86 16.09 19.37
N THR A 244 -19.83 16.65 18.65
CA THR A 244 -21.24 16.29 18.80
C THR A 244 -21.71 15.52 17.58
N ILE A 245 -22.17 14.27 17.79
CA ILE A 245 -22.81 13.44 16.77
C ILE A 245 -24.30 13.76 16.78
N LYS A 246 -24.82 14.22 15.65
CA LYS A 246 -26.27 14.31 15.40
C LYS A 246 -26.71 13.14 14.55
N ALA A 247 -27.49 12.23 15.14
CA ALA A 247 -28.04 11.07 14.45
C ALA A 247 -29.56 11.13 14.45
N LYS A 248 -30.18 10.78 13.32
CA LYS A 248 -31.62 10.61 13.16
C LYS A 248 -31.92 9.13 13.00
N ILE A 249 -32.81 8.61 13.83
CA ILE A 249 -33.23 7.21 13.79
C ILE A 249 -34.63 7.15 13.22
N MET A 250 -34.81 6.31 12.22
CA MET A 250 -36.08 6.03 11.55
C MET A 250 -36.39 4.53 11.61
N GLU A 251 -37.62 4.14 11.28
CA GLU A 251 -38.03 2.73 11.22
C GLU A 251 -37.15 1.87 10.30
N GLU A 252 -36.52 2.50 9.30
CA GLU A 252 -35.69 1.88 8.25
C GLU A 252 -34.18 1.88 8.57
N GLY A 253 -33.70 2.66 9.55
CA GLY A 253 -32.26 2.72 9.86
C GLY A 253 -31.82 3.92 10.69
N ILE A 254 -30.51 4.01 10.97
CA ILE A 254 -29.85 5.15 11.62
C ILE A 254 -29.10 5.97 10.57
N PHE A 255 -29.37 7.27 10.56
CA PHE A 255 -28.71 8.23 9.68
C PHE A 255 -27.88 9.19 10.54
N VAL A 256 -26.55 9.11 10.43
CA VAL A 256 -25.66 10.11 11.04
C VAL A 256 -25.64 11.33 10.13
N LYS A 257 -26.21 12.45 10.59
CA LYS A 257 -26.37 13.66 9.77
C LYS A 257 -25.09 14.49 9.74
N THR A 258 -24.45 14.71 10.88
CA THR A 258 -23.30 15.63 10.97
C THR A 258 -22.45 15.35 12.20
N ILE A 259 -21.15 15.53 12.06
CA ILE A 259 -20.21 15.63 13.17
C ILE A 259 -19.77 17.10 13.24
N ILE A 260 -20.00 17.74 14.39
CA ILE A 260 -19.64 19.13 14.64
C ILE A 260 -18.48 19.17 15.63
N ASP A 261 -17.41 19.84 15.26
CA ASP A 261 -16.30 20.21 16.14
C ASP A 261 -16.69 21.45 16.96
N GLU A 262 -16.76 21.34 18.28
CA GLU A 262 -17.14 22.47 19.15
C GLU A 262 -16.05 23.55 19.26
N ALA A 263 -14.77 23.21 19.00
CA ALA A 263 -13.67 24.16 19.07
C ALA A 263 -13.52 24.99 17.77
N THR A 264 -13.83 24.40 16.62
CA THR A 264 -13.66 25.07 15.32
C THR A 264 -14.97 25.45 14.61
N ASN A 265 -16.12 25.00 15.15
CA ASN A 265 -17.46 25.16 14.58
C ASN A 265 -17.55 24.74 13.10
N ARG A 266 -16.70 23.81 12.67
CA ARG A 266 -16.69 23.27 11.30
C ARG A 266 -17.60 22.05 11.23
N GLU A 267 -18.59 22.12 10.36
CA GLU A 267 -19.46 21.00 10.04
C GLU A 267 -18.78 20.09 9.01
N LYS A 268 -18.73 18.79 9.29
CA LYS A 268 -18.29 17.79 8.31
C LYS A 268 -19.40 16.75 8.12
N ASN A 269 -19.99 16.76 6.93
CA ASN A 269 -20.94 15.74 6.51
C ASN A 269 -20.18 14.45 6.20
N ILE A 270 -20.49 13.38 6.93
CA ILE A 270 -20.09 12.02 6.59
C ILE A 270 -21.39 11.29 6.22
N VAL A 271 -21.69 11.27 4.93
CA VAL A 271 -22.69 10.41 4.28
C VAL A 271 -21.85 9.41 3.49
N GLU A 272 -21.99 8.08 3.50
CA GLU A 272 -23.05 7.12 3.83
C GLU A 272 -22.31 5.87 4.39
N PHE A 273 -22.90 5.12 5.32
CA PHE A 273 -22.50 3.73 5.53
C PHE A 273 -23.47 2.87 4.71
N GLU A 274 -22.99 2.29 3.61
CA GLU A 274 -23.60 1.08 3.03
C GLU A 274 -23.38 -0.12 3.96
#